data_AF-A0A1J5L3C9-F1
#
_entry.id   AF-A0A1J5L3C9-F1
#
_cell.length_a   1.000
_cell.length_b   1.000
_cell.length_c   1.000
_cell.angle_alpha   90.00
_cell.angle_beta   90.00
_cell.angle_gamma   90.00
#
_symmetry.space_group_name_H-M   'P 1'
#
loop_
_entity.id
_entity.type
_entity.pdbx_description
1 polymer ?
#
loop_
_entity_poly.entity_id
_entity_poly.type
_entity_poly.pdbx_seq_one_letter_code
_entity_poly.pdbx_strand_id
1 'polypeptide(L)'
;MNLYIYVLKYLLLLHQGSVAIKVKAVIFLSLPFSGVTWLISQITKWSISNSDYIIGVLTCIAIDHIVGSIYHAVKVKDFTLKKNAIGLVTKLTLCVGAAILFEIMHNAVKESTLIYEYLKIVTRLIVILYPAGSAFMNMSALTNGIFPPLGWISKIKAFNKDLDLNRFSNKSSNG
;
A
#
# COMPACT_ATOMS: atom_id res chain seq x y z
N MET A 1 -17.75 -29.10 14.56
CA MET A 1 -18.34 -29.33 13.23
C MET A 1 -17.44 -28.65 12.21
N ASN A 2 -16.97 -29.36 11.18
CA ASN A 2 -16.05 -28.83 10.17
C ASN A 2 -16.75 -27.71 9.35
N LEU A 3 -16.06 -26.61 9.04
CA LEU A 3 -16.61 -25.46 8.30
C LEU A 3 -17.19 -25.88 6.94
N TYR A 4 -16.51 -26.80 6.25
CA TYR A 4 -16.97 -27.37 4.99
C TYR A 4 -18.33 -28.07 5.13
N ILE A 5 -18.48 -28.88 6.18
CA ILE A 5 -19.72 -29.60 6.48
C ILE A 5 -20.84 -28.62 6.89
N TYR A 6 -20.49 -27.55 7.61
CA TYR A 6 -21.42 -26.47 7.96
C TYR A 6 -21.98 -25.79 6.71
N VAL A 7 -21.10 -25.36 5.79
CA VAL A 7 -21.49 -24.67 4.55
C VAL A 7 -22.35 -25.57 3.67
N LEU A 8 -21.94 -26.82 3.43
CA LEU A 8 -22.72 -27.78 2.65
C LEU A 8 -24.09 -28.06 3.25
N LYS A 9 -24.17 -28.23 4.58
CA LYS A 9 -25.44 -28.47 5.28
C LYS A 9 -26.43 -27.33 5.04
N TYR A 10 -25.99 -26.07 5.20
CA TYR A 10 -26.89 -24.93 5.01
C TYR A 10 -27.19 -24.62 3.54
N LEU A 11 -26.28 -24.94 2.60
CA LEU A 11 -26.58 -24.91 1.16
C LEU A 11 -27.64 -25.93 0.77
N LEU A 12 -27.55 -27.16 1.29
CA LEU A 12 -28.53 -28.21 1.02
C LEU A 12 -29.91 -27.87 1.59
N LEU A 13 -29.96 -27.32 2.81
CA LEU A 13 -31.19 -26.80 3.43
C LEU A 13 -31.78 -25.61 2.66
N LEU A 14 -30.95 -24.77 2.04
CA LEU A 14 -31.40 -23.67 1.19
C LEU A 14 -32.04 -24.16 -0.12
N HIS A 15 -31.52 -25.25 -0.69
CA HIS A 15 -32.04 -25.83 -1.93
C HIS A 15 -33.35 -26.61 -1.69
N GLN A 16 -33.35 -27.52 -0.72
CA GLN A 16 -34.42 -28.52 -0.52
C GLN A 16 -35.43 -28.17 0.59
N GLY A 17 -35.16 -27.19 1.44
CA GLY A 17 -36.03 -26.86 2.58
C GLY A 17 -37.33 -26.15 2.20
N SER A 18 -38.29 -26.13 3.12
CA SER A 18 -39.47 -25.25 3.04
C SER A 18 -39.09 -23.78 3.19
N VAL A 19 -39.99 -22.85 2.87
CA VAL A 19 -39.71 -21.38 2.89
C VAL A 19 -39.06 -20.93 4.21
N ALA A 20 -39.59 -21.37 5.36
CA ALA A 20 -39.04 -21.03 6.67
C ALA A 20 -37.61 -21.59 6.88
N ILE A 21 -37.34 -22.80 6.39
CA ILE A 21 -36.02 -23.44 6.46
C ILE A 21 -35.04 -22.72 5.54
N LYS A 22 -35.48 -22.27 4.36
CA LYS A 22 -34.65 -21.47 3.44
C LYS A 22 -34.24 -20.15 4.06
N VAL A 23 -35.19 -19.41 4.64
CA VAL A 23 -34.89 -18.15 5.36
C VAL A 23 -33.87 -18.38 6.47
N LYS A 24 -34.08 -19.41 7.30
CA LYS A 24 -33.14 -19.79 8.35
C LYS A 24 -31.76 -20.13 7.77
N ALA A 25 -31.70 -20.92 6.70
CA ALA A 25 -30.45 -21.30 6.05
C ALA A 25 -29.68 -20.10 5.51
N VAL A 26 -30.35 -19.09 4.91
CA VAL A 26 -29.70 -17.83 4.49
C VAL A 26 -29.05 -17.11 5.67
N ILE A 27 -29.75 -16.98 6.80
CA ILE A 27 -29.24 -16.28 7.99
C ILE A 27 -28.00 -17.01 8.53
N PHE A 28 -28.08 -18.33 8.73
CA PHE A 28 -26.96 -19.10 9.26
C PHE A 28 -25.78 -19.18 8.28
N LEU A 29 -26.04 -19.21 6.97
CA LEU A 29 -24.97 -19.18 5.97
C LEU A 29 -24.29 -17.80 5.91
N SER A 30 -25.03 -16.70 6.03
CA SER A 30 -24.51 -15.34 5.91
C SER A 30 -23.81 -14.82 7.18
N LEU A 31 -24.28 -15.20 8.37
CA LEU A 31 -23.73 -14.72 9.65
C LEU A 31 -22.19 -14.83 9.75
N PRO A 32 -21.55 -15.99 9.49
CA PRO A 32 -20.11 -16.12 9.64
C PRO A 32 -19.30 -15.30 8.62
N PHE A 33 -19.89 -14.95 7.47
CA PHE A 33 -19.22 -14.16 6.43
C PHE A 33 -19.56 -12.66 6.51
N SER A 34 -20.56 -12.26 7.32
CA SER A 34 -21.03 -10.87 7.41
C SER A 34 -19.91 -9.89 7.80
N GLY A 35 -19.11 -10.22 8.82
CA GLY A 35 -17.99 -9.39 9.25
C GLY A 35 -16.89 -9.28 8.19
N VAL A 36 -16.55 -10.40 7.53
CA VAL A 36 -15.54 -10.44 6.47
C VAL A 36 -15.98 -9.65 5.25
N THR A 37 -17.23 -9.84 4.81
CA THR A 37 -17.80 -9.12 3.67
C THR A 37 -17.96 -7.63 3.97
N TRP A 38 -18.33 -7.26 5.20
CA TRP A 38 -18.32 -5.85 5.63
C TRP A 38 -16.92 -5.25 5.56
N LEU A 39 -15.90 -5.92 6.09
CA LEU A 39 -14.51 -5.44 6.01
C LEU A 39 -14.04 -5.29 4.56
N ILE A 40 -14.28 -6.30 3.71
CA ILE A 40 -13.97 -6.23 2.28
C ILE A 40 -14.69 -5.04 1.64
N SER A 41 -15.95 -4.80 1.99
CA SER A 41 -16.70 -3.66 1.44
C SER A 41 -16.07 -2.30 1.83
N GLN A 42 -15.55 -2.17 3.05
CA GLN A 42 -14.87 -0.94 3.49
C GLN A 42 -13.54 -0.76 2.77
N ILE A 43 -12.76 -1.84 2.64
CA ILE A 43 -11.49 -1.84 1.90
C ILE A 43 -11.76 -1.46 0.44
N THR A 44 -12.73 -2.09 -0.23
CA THR A 44 -13.09 -1.80 -1.61
C THR A 44 -13.52 -0.34 -1.80
N LYS A 45 -14.38 0.19 -0.92
CA LYS A 45 -14.79 1.62 -0.96
C LYS A 45 -13.59 2.54 -0.83
N TRP A 46 -12.70 2.27 0.13
CA TRP A 46 -11.47 3.04 0.30
C TRP A 46 -10.57 2.93 -0.92
N SER A 47 -10.41 1.73 -1.49
CA SER A 47 -9.57 1.51 -2.68
C SER A 47 -10.09 2.26 -3.91
N ILE A 48 -11.41 2.26 -4.13
CA ILE A 48 -12.02 3.02 -5.22
C ILE A 48 -11.83 4.52 -5.01
N SER A 49 -12.04 5.01 -3.78
CA SER A 49 -11.86 6.42 -3.44
C SER A 49 -10.40 6.90 -3.56
N ASN A 50 -9.43 5.98 -3.54
CA ASN A 50 -8.01 6.27 -3.53
C ASN A 50 -7.25 5.59 -4.68
N SER A 51 -7.94 5.31 -5.80
CA SER A 51 -7.38 4.59 -6.94
C SER A 51 -6.09 5.21 -7.45
N ASP A 52 -6.05 6.53 -7.60
CA ASP A 52 -4.88 7.23 -8.16
C ASP A 52 -3.66 7.12 -7.26
N TYR A 53 -3.88 7.22 -5.95
CA TYR A 53 -2.83 7.02 -4.96
C TYR A 53 -2.30 5.57 -5.01
N ILE A 54 -3.19 4.58 -5.05
CA ILE A 54 -2.82 3.16 -5.10
C ILE A 54 -2.05 2.85 -6.38
N ILE A 55 -2.55 3.31 -7.54
CA ILE A 55 -1.88 3.15 -8.83
C ILE A 55 -0.51 3.81 -8.81
N GLY A 56 -0.38 5.01 -8.23
CA GLY A 56 0.90 5.69 -8.05
C GLY A 56 1.90 4.87 -7.24
N VAL A 57 1.50 4.35 -6.07
CA VAL A 57 2.35 3.50 -5.23
C VAL A 57 2.75 2.21 -5.95
N LEU A 58 1.80 1.53 -6.59
CA LEU A 58 2.07 0.30 -7.34
C LEU A 58 3.03 0.56 -8.53
N THR A 59 2.87 1.70 -9.20
CA THR A 59 3.78 2.12 -10.28
C THR A 59 5.18 2.36 -9.75
N CYS A 60 5.33 3.06 -8.62
CA CYS A 60 6.64 3.24 -7.99
C CYS A 60 7.27 1.91 -7.60
N ILE A 61 6.51 0.96 -7.05
CA ILE A 61 7.00 -0.39 -6.73
C ILE A 61 7.43 -1.13 -7.99
N ALA A 62 6.66 -1.06 -9.08
CA ALA A 62 7.00 -1.70 -10.34
C ALA A 62 8.30 -1.15 -10.95
N ILE A 63 8.44 0.17 -11.01
CA ILE A 63 9.66 0.84 -11.48
C ILE A 63 10.85 0.46 -10.60
N ASP A 64 10.69 0.56 -9.28
CA ASP A 64 11.73 0.20 -8.33
C ASP A 64 12.17 -1.27 -8.47
N HIS A 65 11.22 -2.18 -8.68
CA HIS A 65 11.50 -3.60 -8.87
C HIS A 65 12.29 -3.85 -10.16
N ILE A 66 11.92 -3.20 -11.27
CA ILE A 66 12.62 -3.31 -12.55
C ILE A 66 14.04 -2.73 -12.44
N VAL A 67 14.15 -1.48 -11.98
CA VAL A 67 15.45 -0.80 -11.85
C VAL A 67 16.35 -1.53 -10.86
N GLY A 68 15.81 -1.97 -9.72
CA GLY A 68 16.55 -2.76 -8.73
C GLY A 68 17.04 -4.09 -9.31
N SER A 69 16.20 -4.79 -10.08
CA SER A 69 16.60 -6.02 -10.76
C SER A 69 17.77 -5.78 -11.71
N ILE A 70 17.70 -4.73 -12.53
CA ILE A 70 18.78 -4.35 -13.46
C ILE A 70 20.06 -3.99 -12.70
N TYR A 71 19.95 -3.18 -11.65
CA TYR A 71 21.09 -2.77 -10.81
C TYR A 71 21.80 -3.96 -10.19
N HIS A 72 21.06 -4.89 -9.60
CA HIS A 72 21.63 -6.09 -8.98
C HIS A 72 22.17 -7.09 -10.01
N ALA A 73 21.59 -7.16 -11.21
CA ALA A 73 22.07 -8.04 -12.28
C ALA A 73 23.37 -7.50 -12.91
N VAL A 74 23.44 -6.21 -13.21
CA VAL A 74 24.51 -5.62 -14.02
C VAL A 74 25.65 -5.05 -13.18
N LYS A 75 25.35 -4.30 -12.12
CA LYS A 75 26.36 -3.57 -11.33
C LYS A 75 26.86 -4.40 -10.15
N VAL A 76 25.95 -4.95 -9.34
CA VAL A 76 26.30 -5.72 -8.13
C VAL A 76 26.63 -7.18 -8.45
N LYS A 77 26.00 -7.74 -9.50
CA LYS A 77 26.15 -9.13 -9.96
C LYS A 77 25.76 -10.18 -8.91
N ASP A 78 24.80 -9.88 -8.04
CA ASP A 78 24.31 -10.79 -6.99
C ASP A 78 22.81 -11.15 -7.14
N PHE A 79 22.25 -10.88 -8.33
CA PHE A 79 20.85 -11.11 -8.63
C PHE A 79 20.46 -12.59 -8.48
N THR A 80 19.38 -12.83 -7.75
CA THR A 80 18.71 -14.14 -7.69
C THR A 80 17.19 -13.92 -7.68
N LEU A 81 16.44 -14.79 -8.36
CA LEU A 81 14.98 -14.70 -8.41
C LEU A 81 14.35 -14.75 -7.03
N LYS A 82 14.89 -15.56 -6.12
CA LYS A 82 14.42 -15.67 -4.73
C LYS A 82 14.55 -14.34 -3.99
N LYS A 83 15.73 -13.71 -3.99
CA LYS A 83 15.93 -12.40 -3.34
C LYS A 83 15.03 -11.34 -3.96
N ASN A 84 14.88 -11.36 -5.28
CA ASN A 84 14.07 -10.39 -6.01
C ASN A 84 12.58 -10.50 -5.65
N ALA A 85 12.04 -11.73 -5.63
CA ALA A 85 10.65 -12.00 -5.25
C ALA A 85 10.38 -11.63 -3.78
N ILE A 86 11.29 -11.96 -2.87
CA ILE A 86 11.20 -11.56 -1.46
C ILE A 86 11.18 -10.03 -1.35
N GLY A 87 12.08 -9.33 -2.04
CA GLY A 87 12.12 -7.87 -2.05
C GLY A 87 10.82 -7.23 -2.53
N LEU A 88 10.20 -7.78 -3.59
CA LEU A 88 8.91 -7.33 -4.09
C LEU A 88 7.79 -7.52 -3.06
N VAL A 89 7.66 -8.72 -2.49
CA VAL A 89 6.65 -9.05 -1.48
C VAL A 89 6.82 -8.18 -0.24
N THR A 90 8.05 -7.96 0.22
CA THR A 90 8.35 -7.08 1.34
C THR A 90 7.89 -5.66 1.06
N LYS A 91 8.21 -5.09 -0.11
CA LYS A 91 7.81 -3.72 -0.45
C LYS A 91 6.30 -3.55 -0.55
N LEU A 92 5.61 -4.50 -1.19
CA LEU A 92 4.14 -4.53 -1.24
C LEU A 92 3.53 -4.57 0.16
N THR A 93 3.99 -5.50 1.01
CA THR A 93 3.48 -5.68 2.37
C THR A 93 3.70 -4.43 3.23
N LEU A 94 4.89 -3.84 3.17
CA LEU A 94 5.20 -2.62 3.93
C LEU A 94 4.37 -1.42 3.45
N CYS A 95 4.21 -1.23 2.15
CA CYS A 95 3.39 -0.13 1.61
C CYS A 95 1.92 -0.28 2.00
N VAL A 96 1.36 -1.50 1.89
CA VAL A 96 -0.03 -1.78 2.29
C VAL A 96 -0.20 -1.58 3.79
N GLY A 97 0.69 -2.13 4.61
CA GLY A 97 0.66 -1.99 6.07
C GLY A 97 0.74 -0.53 6.50
N ALA A 98 1.69 0.23 5.96
CA ALA A 98 1.84 1.65 6.25
C ALA A 98 0.61 2.47 5.81
N ALA A 99 0.06 2.21 4.61
CA ALA A 99 -1.14 2.90 4.14
C ALA A 99 -2.34 2.68 5.07
N ILE A 100 -2.54 1.44 5.56
CA ILE A 100 -3.60 1.13 6.52
C ILE A 100 -3.37 1.86 7.86
N LEU A 101 -2.16 1.78 8.41
CA LEU A 101 -1.83 2.42 9.69
C LEU A 101 -2.00 3.95 9.62
N PHE A 102 -1.55 4.57 8.53
CA PHE A 102 -1.72 6.01 8.34
C PHE A 102 -3.19 6.39 8.13
N GLU A 103 -3.97 5.60 7.40
CA GLU A 103 -5.41 5.86 7.26
C GLU A 103 -6.14 5.83 8.61
N ILE A 104 -5.81 4.87 9.47
CA ILE A 104 -6.34 4.82 10.85
C ILE A 104 -5.96 6.09 11.62
N MET A 105 -4.72 6.55 11.50
CA MET A 105 -4.24 7.76 12.15
C MET A 105 -4.98 9.02 11.66
N HIS A 106 -5.19 9.18 10.35
CA HIS A 106 -5.94 10.31 9.80
C HIS A 106 -7.38 10.33 10.31
N ASN A 107 -8.01 9.16 10.38
CA ASN A 107 -9.38 9.03 10.86
C ASN A 107 -9.53 9.46 12.33
N ALA A 108 -8.48 9.34 13.15
CA ALA A 108 -8.50 9.80 14.53
C ALA A 108 -8.57 11.34 14.66
N VAL A 109 -8.15 12.08 13.64
CA VAL A 109 -8.12 13.56 13.61
C VAL A 109 -9.07 14.16 12.56
N LYS A 110 -10.00 13.36 12.04
CA LYS A 110 -10.91 13.74 10.94
C LYS A 110 -11.74 15.00 11.20
N GLU A 111 -11.98 15.34 12.46
CA GLU A 111 -12.76 16.52 12.86
C GLU A 111 -12.02 17.84 12.58
N SER A 112 -10.69 17.81 12.45
CA SER A 112 -9.87 18.96 12.06
C SER A 112 -9.44 18.81 10.61
N THR A 113 -10.11 19.52 9.70
CA THR A 113 -9.87 19.44 8.25
C THR A 113 -8.41 19.74 7.89
N LEU A 114 -7.83 20.79 8.46
CA LEU A 114 -6.43 21.18 8.21
C LEU A 114 -5.45 20.08 8.63
N ILE A 115 -5.60 19.56 9.86
CA ILE A 115 -4.69 18.54 10.41
C ILE A 115 -4.86 17.23 9.63
N TYR A 116 -6.10 16.85 9.31
CA TYR A 116 -6.42 15.68 8.51
C TYR A 116 -5.76 15.74 7.12
N GLU A 117 -5.94 16.82 6.39
CA GLU A 117 -5.39 16.99 5.04
C GLU A 117 -3.87 17.01 5.05
N TYR A 118 -3.27 17.76 5.97
CA TYR A 118 -1.82 17.83 6.10
C TYR A 118 -1.20 16.46 6.39
N LEU A 119 -1.70 15.75 7.40
CA LEU A 119 -1.20 14.41 7.73
C LEU A 119 -1.40 13.45 6.57
N LYS A 120 -2.56 13.49 5.91
CA LYS A 120 -2.88 12.63 4.76
C LYS A 120 -1.91 12.85 3.61
N ILE A 121 -1.54 14.09 3.31
CA ILE A 121 -0.56 14.40 2.26
C ILE A 121 0.83 13.90 2.66
N VAL A 122 1.29 14.23 3.87
CA VAL A 122 2.63 13.86 4.35
C VAL A 122 2.81 12.34 4.38
N THR A 123 1.86 11.61 4.96
CA THR A 123 1.97 10.16 5.08
C THR A 123 1.87 9.43 3.74
N ARG A 124 1.04 9.93 2.81
CA ARG A 124 1.01 9.40 1.42
C ARG A 124 2.33 9.62 0.71
N LEU A 125 2.95 10.78 0.92
CA LEU A 125 4.30 11.04 0.40
C LEU A 125 5.32 10.08 1.01
N ILE A 126 5.28 9.79 2.31
CA ILE A 126 6.15 8.79 2.94
C ILE A 126 6.01 7.42 2.24
N VAL A 127 4.77 6.95 2.05
CA VAL A 127 4.52 5.64 1.43
C VAL A 127 4.97 5.59 -0.03
N ILE A 128 4.79 6.66 -0.80
CA ILE A 128 5.25 6.74 -2.20
C ILE A 128 6.77 6.84 -2.27
N LEU A 129 7.39 7.64 -1.40
CA LEU A 129 8.84 7.87 -1.39
C LEU A 129 9.63 6.64 -0.93
N TYR A 130 9.00 5.69 -0.23
CA TYR A 130 9.64 4.43 0.14
C TYR A 130 10.12 3.63 -1.10
N PRO A 131 9.24 3.19 -2.03
CA PRO A 131 9.66 2.55 -3.27
C PRO A 131 10.34 3.54 -4.24
N ALA A 132 9.83 4.77 -4.39
CA ALA A 132 10.40 5.71 -5.35
C ALA A 132 11.84 6.13 -4.97
N GLY A 133 12.12 6.37 -3.69
CA GLY A 133 13.46 6.69 -3.19
C GLY A 133 14.44 5.54 -3.42
N SER A 134 14.00 4.30 -3.22
CA SER A 134 14.79 3.10 -3.56
C SER A 134 15.09 3.02 -5.06
N ALA A 135 14.09 3.26 -5.92
CA ALA A 135 14.29 3.31 -7.37
C ALA A 135 15.31 4.38 -7.76
N PHE A 136 15.17 5.59 -7.20
CA PHE A 136 16.06 6.72 -7.46
C PHE A 136 17.50 6.44 -7.05
N MET A 137 17.73 5.79 -5.90
CA MET A 137 19.08 5.39 -5.49
C MET A 137 19.70 4.40 -6.47
N ASN A 138 18.93 3.39 -6.92
CA ASN A 138 19.42 2.42 -7.89
C ASN A 138 19.69 3.06 -9.27
N MET A 139 18.83 3.96 -9.73
CA MET A 139 19.05 4.73 -10.97
C MET A 139 20.30 5.60 -10.89
N SER A 140 20.49 6.31 -9.77
CA SER A 140 21.66 7.15 -9.55
C SER A 140 22.94 6.31 -9.52
N ALA A 141 22.91 5.14 -8.87
CA ALA A 141 24.04 4.21 -8.86
C ALA A 141 24.35 3.63 -10.25
N LEU A 142 23.33 3.32 -11.06
CA LEU A 142 23.49 2.86 -12.46
C LEU A 142 24.11 3.95 -13.34
N THR A 143 23.74 5.20 -13.13
CA THR A 143 24.19 6.36 -13.93
C THR A 143 25.41 7.07 -13.34
N ASN A 144 26.06 6.50 -12.32
CA ASN A 144 27.18 7.11 -11.59
C ASN A 144 26.88 8.54 -11.09
N GLY A 145 25.67 8.78 -10.59
CA GLY A 145 25.25 10.03 -9.99
C GLY A 145 24.62 11.05 -10.94
N ILE A 146 24.48 10.73 -12.23
CA ILE A 146 23.92 11.64 -13.23
C ILE A 146 22.40 11.79 -13.07
N PHE A 147 21.67 10.66 -12.96
CA PHE A 147 20.21 10.68 -12.89
C PHE A 147 19.62 9.64 -11.92
N PRO A 148 18.77 10.05 -10.96
CA PRO A 148 18.62 11.43 -10.50
C PRO A 148 19.91 11.91 -9.79
N PRO A 149 20.15 13.22 -9.76
CA PRO A 149 21.35 13.78 -9.15
C PRO A 149 21.39 13.50 -7.65
N LEU A 150 22.59 13.35 -7.08
CA LEU A 150 22.76 13.06 -5.65
C LEU A 150 22.10 14.09 -4.72
N GLY A 151 22.03 15.35 -5.15
CA GLY A 151 21.30 16.41 -4.43
C GLY A 151 19.79 16.15 -4.31
N TRP A 152 19.18 15.50 -5.31
CA TRP A 152 17.79 15.06 -5.23
C TRP A 152 17.62 13.92 -4.22
N ILE A 153 18.52 12.94 -4.27
CA ILE A 153 18.54 11.83 -3.30
C ILE A 153 18.68 12.35 -1.86
N SER A 154 19.55 13.34 -1.63
CA SER A 154 19.72 13.93 -0.30
C SER A 154 18.48 14.66 0.18
N LYS A 155 17.72 15.33 -0.70
CA LYS A 155 16.45 15.96 -0.33
C LYS A 155 15.40 14.94 0.13
N ILE A 156 15.28 13.82 -0.59
CA ILE A 156 14.38 12.72 -0.19
C ILE A 156 14.81 12.13 1.16
N LYS A 157 16.11 11.90 1.36
CA LYS A 157 16.62 11.38 2.64
C LYS A 157 16.38 12.35 3.79
N ALA A 158 16.54 13.66 3.57
CA ALA A 158 16.25 14.67 4.56
C ALA A 158 14.77 14.66 4.93
N PHE A 159 13.88 14.70 3.94
CA PHE A 159 12.43 14.61 4.17
C PHE A 159 12.03 13.36 4.95
N ASN A 160 12.58 12.19 4.61
CA ASN A 160 12.27 10.96 5.36
C ASN A 160 12.76 10.99 6.82
N LYS A 161 13.69 11.90 7.17
CA LYS A 161 14.19 12.07 8.53
C LYS A 161 13.39 13.10 9.33
N ASP A 162 13.03 14.23 8.73
CA ASP A 162 12.44 15.38 9.42
C ASP A 162 10.96 15.65 9.06
N LEU A 163 10.43 14.98 8.04
CA LEU A 163 9.09 15.16 7.47
C LEU A 163 8.79 16.60 7.02
N ASP A 164 9.84 17.39 6.73
CA ASP A 164 9.70 18.79 6.36
C ASP A 164 9.47 18.97 4.85
N LEU A 165 8.24 19.32 4.47
CA LEU A 165 7.86 19.58 3.08
C LEU A 165 8.61 20.76 2.46
N ASN A 166 9.16 21.68 3.27
CA ASN A 166 9.92 22.82 2.77
C ASN A 166 11.21 22.40 2.05
N ARG A 167 11.69 21.17 2.25
CA ARG A 167 12.84 20.61 1.53
C ARG A 167 12.64 20.51 0.01
N PHE A 168 11.38 20.44 -0.43
CA PHE A 168 11.00 20.42 -1.84
C PHE A 168 10.59 21.80 -2.36
N SER A 169 10.49 22.81 -1.49
CA SER A 169 10.11 24.17 -1.84
C SER A 169 11.33 25.02 -2.18
N ASN A 170 11.23 25.81 -3.25
CA ASN A 170 12.26 26.73 -3.72
C ASN A 170 12.15 28.10 -3.03
N LYS A 171 11.91 28.14 -1.72
CA LYS A 171 12.14 29.39 -0.96
C LYS A 171 13.65 29.59 -0.83
N SER A 172 14.25 30.17 -1.86
CA SER A 172 15.43 31.02 -1.69
C SER A 172 15.06 32.07 -0.64
N SER A 173 15.60 31.94 0.57
CA SER A 173 15.60 33.05 1.51
C SER A 173 16.61 34.07 0.99
N ASN A 174 16.15 34.96 0.10
CA ASN A 174 16.71 36.29 0.07
C ASN A 174 16.17 37.00 1.32
N GLY A 175 17.04 37.14 2.30
CA GLY A 175 16.88 37.85 3.56
C GLY A 175 18.22 37.90 4.25
#